data_AF-A0A2A4QD17-F1
#
_entry.id   AF-A0A2A4QD17-F1
#
_cell.length_a   1.000
_cell.length_b   1.000
_cell.length_c   1.000
_cell.angle_alpha   90.00
_cell.angle_beta   90.00
_cell.angle_gamma   90.00
#
_symmetry.space_group_name_H-M   'P 1'
#
loop_
_entity.id
_entity.type
_entity.pdbx_description
1 polymer ?
#
loop_
_entity_poly.entity_id
_entity_poly.type
_entity_poly.pdbx_seq_one_letter_code
_entity_poly.pdbx_strand_id
1 'polypeptide(L)'
;MSWTAFHFSCRFLSRKLLDGLELNPALDLLSKNYSNYHSSGVSNNPIYKEITSEAKQSKQQELLSIYGNLKLDWDASSVTKLTNIRNYLFLIFGVFLLMSGIYKAYVLTTFRDIFSLMDAPLNVQLESFTTYWVISLLLMTTVSVVILRFSSIIKQINGISTTFSSSAISRLLISKKIINQIFRVEALIYAPLDKNINQFSASDNEFVKQLRSDNMNVTKELQILIDSRYSLLTIIINARLKKILFFLTLIVVGAIFNFIYSLYTPIFSIGTII
;
A
#
# COMPACT_ATOMS: atom_id res chain seq x y z
N MET A 1 7.26 -11.57 -7.59
CA MET A 1 7.58 -11.71 -9.02
C MET A 1 8.25 -10.41 -9.44
N SER A 2 9.38 -10.43 -10.14
CA SER A 2 9.97 -9.18 -10.65
C SER A 2 9.50 -8.95 -12.07
N TRP A 3 8.85 -7.80 -12.32
CA TRP A 3 8.47 -7.37 -13.66
C TRP A 3 9.68 -7.32 -14.61
N THR A 4 10.87 -7.10 -14.06
CA THR A 4 12.14 -7.14 -14.80
C THR A 4 12.37 -8.44 -15.58
N ALA A 5 12.09 -9.60 -14.99
CA ALA A 5 12.27 -10.91 -15.63
C ALA A 5 11.22 -11.16 -16.72
N PHE A 6 9.98 -10.73 -16.47
CA PHE A 6 8.90 -10.74 -17.45
C PHE A 6 9.24 -9.85 -18.66
N HIS A 7 9.62 -8.59 -18.42
CA HIS A 7 9.98 -7.64 -19.48
C HIS A 7 11.19 -8.11 -20.29
N PHE A 8 12.19 -8.72 -19.63
CA PHE A 8 13.31 -9.34 -20.33
C PHE A 8 12.84 -10.48 -21.25
N SER A 9 12.03 -11.40 -20.72
CA SER A 9 11.50 -12.54 -21.50
C SER A 9 10.70 -12.05 -22.71
N CYS A 10 9.83 -11.05 -22.53
CA CYS A 10 9.07 -10.47 -23.63
C CYS A 10 9.96 -9.83 -24.71
N ARG A 11 10.99 -9.05 -24.33
CA ARG A 11 11.94 -8.45 -25.27
C ARG A 11 12.74 -9.49 -26.04
N PHE A 12 13.23 -10.52 -25.34
CA PHE A 12 14.00 -11.60 -25.96
C PHE A 12 13.16 -12.35 -26.99
N LEU A 13 11.96 -12.78 -26.61
CA LEU A 13 11.06 -13.53 -27.49
C LEU A 13 10.61 -12.67 -28.67
N SER A 14 10.22 -11.40 -28.44
CA SER A 14 9.86 -10.47 -29.51
C SER A 14 10.96 -10.37 -30.57
N ARG A 15 12.23 -10.28 -30.13
CA ARG A 15 13.37 -10.23 -31.06
C ARG A 15 13.57 -11.54 -31.82
N LYS A 16 13.40 -12.69 -31.17
CA LYS A 16 13.57 -13.99 -31.84
C LYS A 16 12.46 -14.30 -32.83
N LEU A 17 11.23 -13.88 -32.54
CA LEU A 17 10.12 -13.96 -33.50
C LEU A 17 10.36 -13.04 -34.71
N LEU A 18 10.93 -11.84 -34.48
CA LEU A 18 11.37 -10.94 -35.57
C LEU A 18 12.48 -11.55 -36.43
N ASP A 19 13.41 -12.29 -35.82
CA ASP A 19 14.49 -13.01 -36.52
C ASP A 19 13.96 -14.25 -37.29
N GLY A 20 12.65 -14.50 -37.32
CA GLY A 20 12.01 -15.61 -38.05
C GLY A 20 11.91 -16.92 -37.26
N LEU A 21 12.25 -16.92 -35.97
CA LEU A 21 12.21 -18.10 -35.11
C LEU A 21 10.78 -18.34 -34.59
N GLU A 22 10.33 -19.59 -34.59
CA GLU A 22 9.06 -19.97 -33.96
C GLU A 22 9.13 -19.86 -32.42
N LEU A 23 7.96 -19.76 -31.77
CA LEU A 23 7.86 -19.52 -30.34
C LEU A 23 8.47 -20.63 -29.47
N ASN A 24 8.19 -21.90 -29.78
CA ASN A 24 8.67 -23.03 -28.96
C ASN A 24 10.21 -23.13 -28.97
N PRO A 25 10.90 -23.09 -30.12
CA PRO A 25 12.36 -23.04 -30.14
C PRO A 25 12.94 -21.79 -29.44
N ALA A 26 12.24 -20.65 -29.50
CA ALA A 26 12.67 -19.43 -28.82
C ALA A 26 12.56 -19.55 -27.29
N LEU A 27 11.52 -20.23 -26.78
CA LEU A 27 11.34 -20.55 -25.36
C LEU A 27 12.42 -21.51 -24.86
N ASP A 28 12.77 -22.53 -25.65
CA ASP A 28 13.85 -23.47 -25.32
C ASP A 28 15.20 -22.75 -25.23
N LEU A 29 15.48 -21.83 -26.15
CA LEU A 29 16.69 -20.99 -26.09
C LEU A 29 16.70 -20.06 -24.87
N LEU A 30 15.55 -19.46 -24.53
CA LEU A 30 15.43 -18.59 -23.36
C LEU A 30 15.67 -19.38 -22.06
N SER A 31 15.05 -20.55 -21.92
CA SER A 31 15.20 -21.40 -20.73
C SER A 31 16.62 -21.97 -20.60
N LYS A 32 17.26 -22.33 -21.70
CA LYS A 32 18.64 -22.86 -21.74
C LYS A 32 19.70 -21.80 -21.41
N ASN A 33 19.61 -20.63 -22.05
CA ASN A 33 20.66 -19.60 -21.96
C ASN A 33 20.40 -18.59 -20.83
N TYR A 34 19.15 -18.43 -20.40
CA TYR A 34 18.73 -17.42 -19.44
C TYR A 34 17.78 -17.99 -18.38
N SER A 35 18.09 -19.18 -17.85
CA SER A 35 17.30 -19.87 -16.82
C SER A 35 16.93 -19.00 -15.61
N ASN A 36 17.83 -18.11 -15.19
CA ASN A 36 17.60 -17.15 -14.09
C ASN A 36 16.47 -16.14 -14.40
N TYR A 37 16.22 -15.84 -15.67
CA TYR A 37 15.20 -14.90 -16.13
C TYR A 37 13.91 -15.58 -16.60
N HIS A 38 13.97 -16.88 -16.91
CA HIS A 38 12.82 -17.73 -17.18
C HIS A 38 12.49 -18.61 -15.96
N SER A 39 12.04 -17.96 -14.88
CA SER A 39 11.59 -18.65 -13.66
C SER A 39 10.14 -19.09 -13.76
N SER A 40 9.73 -20.08 -12.96
CA SER A 40 8.33 -20.53 -12.83
C SER A 40 7.34 -19.40 -12.52
N GLY A 41 7.80 -18.30 -11.92
CA GLY A 41 7.00 -17.10 -11.70
C GLY A 41 6.63 -16.35 -12.99
N VAL A 42 7.46 -16.37 -14.03
CA VAL A 42 7.18 -15.75 -15.33
C VAL A 42 6.18 -16.59 -16.11
N SER A 43 6.41 -17.91 -16.19
CA SER A 43 5.52 -18.83 -16.91
C SER A 43 4.12 -18.92 -16.29
N ASN A 44 3.99 -18.61 -15.00
CA ASN A 44 2.69 -18.57 -14.31
C ASN A 44 1.93 -17.25 -14.45
N ASN A 45 2.53 -16.23 -15.07
CA ASN A 45 1.86 -14.94 -15.24
C ASN A 45 0.69 -15.05 -16.25
N PRO A 46 -0.52 -14.55 -15.92
CA PRO A 46 -1.68 -14.64 -16.79
C PRO A 46 -1.53 -13.90 -18.12
N ILE A 47 -0.82 -12.76 -18.14
CA ILE A 47 -0.51 -12.03 -19.38
C ILE A 47 0.45 -12.86 -20.23
N TYR A 48 1.49 -13.45 -19.62
CA TYR A 48 2.45 -14.28 -20.34
C TYR A 48 1.78 -15.51 -20.98
N LYS A 49 0.95 -16.23 -20.21
CA LYS A 49 0.19 -17.39 -20.70
C LYS A 49 -0.68 -17.02 -21.90
N GLU A 50 -1.38 -15.89 -21.82
CA GLU A 50 -2.25 -15.44 -22.89
C GLU A 50 -1.49 -15.13 -24.17
N ILE A 51 -0.33 -14.45 -24.05
CA ILE A 51 0.52 -14.15 -25.19
C ILE A 51 1.01 -15.46 -25.83
N THR A 52 1.45 -16.43 -25.03
CA THR A 52 1.94 -17.71 -25.56
C THR A 52 0.85 -18.59 -26.18
N SER A 53 -0.42 -18.42 -25.78
CA SER A 53 -1.56 -19.16 -26.33
C SER A 53 -2.17 -18.53 -27.58
N GLU A 54 -1.75 -17.34 -27.98
CA GLU A 54 -2.28 -16.65 -29.15
C GLU A 54 -1.92 -17.39 -30.44
N ALA A 55 -2.87 -17.60 -31.35
CA ALA A 55 -2.65 -18.45 -32.53
C ALA A 55 -1.84 -17.75 -33.64
N LYS A 56 -1.90 -16.42 -33.71
CA LYS A 56 -1.24 -15.63 -34.76
C LYS A 56 0.14 -15.16 -34.30
N GLN A 57 1.20 -15.65 -34.96
CA GLN A 57 2.59 -15.27 -34.66
C GLN A 57 2.83 -13.76 -34.77
N SER A 58 2.20 -13.07 -35.73
CA SER A 58 2.29 -11.61 -35.88
C SER A 58 1.74 -10.88 -34.65
N LYS A 59 0.59 -11.31 -34.13
CA LYS A 59 -0.04 -10.75 -32.93
C LYS A 59 0.75 -11.11 -31.67
N GLN A 60 1.29 -12.33 -31.58
CA GLN A 60 2.21 -12.72 -30.50
C GLN A 60 3.43 -11.79 -30.44
N GLN A 61 4.09 -11.58 -31.57
CA GLN A 61 5.26 -10.72 -31.68
C GLN A 61 4.94 -9.27 -31.29
N GLU A 62 3.79 -8.73 -31.75
CA GLU A 62 3.30 -7.41 -31.39
C GLU A 62 3.11 -7.28 -29.87
N LEU A 63 2.39 -8.24 -29.26
CA LEU A 63 2.14 -8.24 -27.81
C LEU A 63 3.44 -8.33 -27.01
N LEU A 64 4.35 -9.24 -27.39
CA LEU A 64 5.67 -9.36 -26.75
C LEU A 64 6.48 -8.06 -26.87
N SER A 65 6.39 -7.36 -28.01
CA SER A 65 7.03 -6.05 -28.20
C SER A 65 6.43 -4.99 -27.26
N ILE A 66 5.09 -4.93 -27.18
CA ILE A 66 4.39 -3.98 -26.31
C ILE A 66 4.77 -4.23 -24.84
N TYR A 67 4.57 -5.44 -24.33
CA TYR A 67 4.85 -5.77 -22.94
C TYR A 67 6.33 -5.79 -22.60
N GLY A 68 7.22 -6.00 -23.57
CA GLY A 68 8.66 -5.90 -23.37
C GLY A 68 9.15 -4.47 -23.11
N ASN A 69 8.42 -3.48 -23.65
CA ASN A 69 8.80 -2.07 -23.59
C ASN A 69 7.95 -1.24 -22.60
N LEU A 70 6.80 -1.76 -22.15
CA LEU A 70 6.03 -1.15 -21.08
C LEU A 70 6.77 -1.22 -19.75
N LYS A 71 6.70 -0.16 -18.95
CA LYS A 71 7.13 -0.13 -17.56
C LYS A 71 5.92 -0.30 -16.66
N LEU A 72 5.72 -1.53 -16.18
CA LEU A 72 4.60 -1.91 -15.32
C LEU A 72 4.92 -1.77 -13.82
N ASP A 73 6.18 -1.50 -13.48
CA ASP A 73 6.61 -1.20 -12.12
C ASP A 73 6.09 0.17 -11.68
N TRP A 74 5.29 0.19 -10.59
CA TRP A 74 4.84 1.44 -10.00
C TRP A 74 5.91 2.03 -9.06
N ASP A 75 6.36 3.25 -9.35
CA ASP A 75 7.24 3.99 -8.44
C ASP A 75 6.46 4.54 -7.24
N ALA A 76 6.42 3.74 -6.17
CA ALA A 76 5.81 4.12 -4.90
C ALA A 76 6.75 4.96 -3.99
N SER A 77 7.90 5.45 -4.48
CA SER A 77 8.87 6.23 -3.69
C SER A 77 8.24 7.45 -3.01
N SER A 78 7.33 8.14 -3.69
CA SER A 78 6.60 9.28 -3.11
C SER A 78 5.71 8.90 -1.92
N VAL A 79 5.20 7.66 -1.85
CA VAL A 79 4.47 7.12 -0.69
C VAL A 79 5.40 6.86 0.48
N THR A 80 6.68 6.56 0.22
CA THR A 80 7.68 6.32 1.28
C THR A 80 8.01 7.58 2.09
N LYS A 81 7.84 8.80 1.55
CA LYS A 81 8.08 10.05 2.32
C LYS A 81 7.22 10.15 3.58
N LEU A 82 5.98 9.64 3.53
CA LEU A 82 5.07 9.61 4.69
C LEU A 82 5.42 8.51 5.71
N THR A 83 6.31 7.58 5.35
CA THR A 83 6.80 6.53 6.25
C THR A 83 7.65 7.11 7.37
N ASN A 84 8.41 8.17 7.11
CA ASN A 84 9.23 8.82 8.15
C ASN A 84 8.35 9.45 9.23
N ILE A 85 7.29 10.17 8.82
CA ILE A 85 6.30 10.75 9.74
C ILE A 85 5.62 9.66 10.56
N ARG A 86 5.23 8.56 9.92
CA ARG A 86 4.65 7.39 10.60
C ARG A 86 5.60 6.82 11.65
N ASN A 87 6.86 6.58 11.29
CA ASN A 87 7.85 6.00 12.19
C ASN A 87 8.12 6.91 13.39
N TYR A 88 8.15 8.22 13.16
CA TYR A 88 8.27 9.22 14.23
C TYR A 88 7.07 9.18 15.19
N LEU A 89 5.84 9.12 14.69
CA LEU A 89 4.64 8.99 15.53
C LEU A 89 4.65 7.69 16.34
N PHE A 90 5.12 6.58 15.75
CA PHE A 90 5.27 5.32 16.49
C PHE A 90 6.34 5.40 17.59
N LEU A 91 7.43 6.13 17.36
CA LEU A 91 8.43 6.39 18.39
C LEU A 91 7.82 7.18 19.55
N ILE A 92 7.12 8.29 19.27
CA ILE A 92 6.43 9.09 20.30
C ILE A 92 5.46 8.21 21.08
N PHE A 93 4.68 7.38 20.38
CA PHE A 93 3.75 6.45 21.03
C PHE A 93 4.48 5.46 21.95
N GLY A 94 5.61 4.90 21.53
CA GLY A 94 6.43 4.02 22.36
C GLY A 94 6.95 4.71 23.62
N VAL A 95 7.45 5.95 23.50
CA VAL A 95 7.89 6.76 24.64
C VAL A 95 6.73 7.07 25.59
N PHE A 96 5.56 7.43 25.05
CA PHE A 96 4.35 7.65 25.82
C PHE A 96 3.91 6.40 26.60
N LEU A 97 3.93 5.22 25.97
CA LEU A 97 3.59 3.96 26.64
C LEU A 97 4.54 3.65 27.79
N LEU A 98 5.84 3.88 27.60
CA LEU A 98 6.84 3.68 28.65
C LEU A 98 6.58 4.62 29.83
N MET A 99 6.49 5.92 29.58
CA MET A 99 6.30 6.93 30.63
C MET A 99 4.96 6.75 31.37
N SER A 100 3.87 6.54 30.63
CA SER A 100 2.55 6.34 31.21
C SER A 100 2.44 5.01 31.95
N GLY A 101 3.15 3.98 31.50
CA GLY A 101 3.29 2.70 32.19
C GLY A 101 3.97 2.84 33.55
N ILE A 102 5.09 3.56 33.61
CA ILE A 102 5.79 3.87 34.87
C ILE A 102 4.87 4.63 35.82
N TYR A 103 4.21 5.68 35.33
CA TYR A 103 3.28 6.46 36.14
C TYR A 103 2.16 5.61 36.73
N LYS A 104 1.52 4.77 35.91
CA LYS A 104 0.44 3.89 36.37
C LYS A 104 0.92 2.86 37.39
N ALA A 105 2.11 2.28 37.19
CA ALA A 105 2.62 1.20 38.02
C ALA A 105 3.14 1.68 39.38
N TYR A 106 3.79 2.85 39.41
CA TYR A 106 4.49 3.34 40.61
C TYR A 106 3.86 4.62 41.17
N VAL A 107 3.64 5.62 40.34
CA VAL A 107 3.22 6.94 40.84
C VAL A 107 1.77 6.89 41.33
N LEU A 108 0.86 6.37 40.51
CA LEU A 108 -0.56 6.27 40.85
C LEU A 108 -0.81 5.37 42.07
N THR A 109 -0.06 4.27 42.20
CA THR A 109 -0.14 3.35 43.34
C THR A 109 0.34 4.03 44.62
N THR A 110 1.51 4.68 44.59
CA THR A 110 2.02 5.43 45.76
C THR A 110 1.07 6.56 46.18
N PHE A 111 0.50 7.32 45.25
CA PHE A 111 -0.50 8.34 45.61
C PHE A 111 -1.75 7.73 46.22
N ARG A 112 -2.23 6.58 45.73
CA ARG A 112 -3.36 5.88 46.36
C ARG A 112 -3.06 5.49 47.80
N ASP A 113 -1.86 5.00 48.06
CA ASP A 113 -1.43 4.62 49.41
C ASP A 113 -1.30 5.85 50.33
N ILE A 114 -0.80 6.98 49.83
CA ILE A 114 -0.70 8.22 50.61
C ILE A 114 -2.10 8.79 50.94
N PHE A 115 -3.00 8.85 49.97
CA PHE A 115 -4.36 9.34 50.19
C PHE A 115 -5.16 8.43 51.14
N SER A 116 -4.95 7.11 51.09
CA SER A 116 -5.58 6.18 52.03
C SER A 116 -5.03 6.32 53.46
N LEU A 117 -3.73 6.61 53.62
CA LEU A 117 -3.14 6.90 54.94
C LEU A 117 -3.64 8.22 55.56
N MET A 118 -4.02 9.20 54.73
CA MET A 118 -4.52 10.50 55.19
C MET A 118 -6.04 10.54 55.40
N ASP A 119 -6.76 9.42 55.20
CA ASP A 119 -8.24 9.36 55.16
C ASP A 119 -8.87 10.43 54.23
N ALA A 120 -8.13 10.84 53.19
CA ALA A 120 -8.57 11.84 52.23
C ALA A 120 -9.23 11.16 51.02
N PRO A 121 -10.37 11.67 50.51
CA PRO A 121 -10.97 11.12 49.31
C PRO A 121 -10.03 11.29 48.12
N LEU A 122 -9.90 10.25 47.29
CA LEU A 122 -9.14 10.34 46.06
C LEU A 122 -9.78 11.38 45.13
N ASN A 123 -8.96 12.22 44.50
CA ASN A 123 -9.44 13.13 43.48
C ASN A 123 -10.05 12.32 42.31
N VAL A 124 -11.28 12.66 41.90
CA VAL A 124 -12.04 12.01 40.80
C VAL A 124 -11.22 11.93 39.50
N GLN A 125 -10.37 12.93 39.24
CA GLN A 125 -9.48 12.96 38.08
C GLN A 125 -8.38 11.89 38.17
N LEU A 126 -7.87 11.61 39.37
CA LEU A 126 -6.87 10.57 39.63
C LEU A 126 -7.48 9.16 39.49
N GLU A 127 -8.75 8.98 39.90
CA GLU A 127 -9.49 7.74 39.62
C GLU A 127 -9.74 7.53 38.12
N SER A 128 -10.15 8.59 37.43
CA SER A 128 -10.50 8.54 36.00
C SER A 128 -9.30 8.33 35.08
N PHE A 129 -8.07 8.60 35.55
CA PHE A 129 -6.84 8.42 34.78
C PHE A 129 -6.72 7.01 34.20
N THR A 130 -7.04 5.97 34.99
CA THR A 130 -6.91 4.58 34.52
C THR A 130 -7.81 4.32 33.32
N THR A 131 -9.04 4.83 33.35
CA THR A 131 -10.00 4.71 32.25
C THR A 131 -9.52 5.44 31.01
N TYR A 132 -9.07 6.68 31.14
CA TYR A 132 -8.55 7.45 30.00
C TYR A 132 -7.28 6.86 29.41
N TRP A 133 -6.41 6.31 30.25
CA TRP A 133 -5.20 5.61 29.82
C TRP A 133 -5.55 4.38 28.98
N VAL A 134 -6.50 3.55 29.44
CA VAL A 134 -6.97 2.38 28.67
C VAL A 134 -7.61 2.80 27.35
N ILE A 135 -8.49 3.80 27.37
CA ILE A 135 -9.15 4.31 26.14
C ILE A 135 -8.09 4.82 25.15
N SER A 136 -7.13 5.62 25.62
CA SER A 136 -6.05 6.16 24.77
C SER A 136 -5.21 5.05 24.17
N LEU A 137 -4.86 4.03 24.96
CA LEU A 137 -4.07 2.89 24.50
C LEU A 137 -4.83 2.07 23.45
N LEU A 138 -6.11 1.77 23.68
CA LEU A 138 -6.96 1.04 22.74
C LEU A 138 -7.07 1.80 21.42
N LEU A 139 -7.33 3.11 21.50
CA LEU A 139 -7.56 3.94 20.33
C LEU A 139 -6.27 4.14 19.51
N MET A 140 -5.13 4.38 20.15
CA MET A 140 -3.82 4.43 19.47
C MET A 140 -3.43 3.09 18.85
N THR A 141 -3.64 1.98 19.55
CA THR A 141 -3.32 0.64 19.03
C THR A 141 -4.17 0.33 17.79
N THR A 142 -5.47 0.65 17.85
CA THR A 142 -6.40 0.45 16.73
C THR A 142 -5.97 1.24 15.50
N VAL A 143 -5.67 2.54 15.66
CA VAL A 143 -5.23 3.40 14.55
C VAL A 143 -3.87 2.96 14.01
N SER A 144 -2.96 2.50 14.88
CA SER A 144 -1.66 1.95 14.49
C SER A 144 -1.81 0.72 13.59
N VAL A 145 -2.67 -0.22 13.97
CA VAL A 145 -2.98 -1.42 13.16
C VAL A 145 -3.57 -1.02 11.82
N VAL A 146 -4.48 -0.04 11.78
CA VAL A 146 -5.06 0.50 10.53
C VAL A 146 -3.98 1.03 9.60
N ILE A 147 -3.02 1.80 10.11
CA ILE A 147 -1.91 2.36 9.32
C ILE A 147 -0.99 1.25 8.78
N LEU A 148 -0.66 0.26 9.61
CA LEU A 148 0.19 -0.86 9.20
C LEU A 148 -0.49 -1.71 8.13
N ARG A 149 -1.78 -2.02 8.32
CA ARG A 149 -2.59 -2.74 7.32
C ARG A 149 -2.70 -1.95 6.02
N PHE A 150 -2.97 -0.65 6.08
CA PHE A 150 -2.98 0.21 4.90
C PHE A 150 -1.64 0.18 4.16
N SER A 151 -0.53 0.32 4.88
CA SER A 151 0.82 0.28 4.28
C SER A 151 1.13 -1.08 3.63
N SER A 152 0.72 -2.18 4.26
CA SER A 152 0.88 -3.53 3.73
C SER A 152 0.10 -3.73 2.44
N ILE A 153 -1.14 -3.27 2.39
CA ILE A 153 -1.98 -3.29 1.19
C ILE A 153 -1.34 -2.50 0.04
N ILE A 154 -0.80 -1.30 0.29
CA ILE A 154 -0.10 -0.53 -0.76
C ILE A 154 1.12 -1.28 -1.28
N LYS A 155 1.88 -1.95 -0.42
CA LYS A 155 2.99 -2.82 -0.84
C LYS A 155 2.51 -4.00 -1.69
N GLN A 156 1.36 -4.59 -1.35
CA GLN A 156 0.77 -5.68 -2.14
C GLN A 156 0.35 -5.20 -3.53
N ILE A 157 -0.25 -4.02 -3.64
CA ILE A 157 -0.61 -3.40 -4.94
C ILE A 157 0.64 -3.20 -5.80
N ASN A 158 1.77 -2.83 -5.19
CA ASN A 158 3.03 -2.67 -5.91
C ASN A 158 3.68 -4.01 -6.30
N GLY A 159 3.55 -5.04 -5.47
CA GLY A 159 4.28 -6.31 -5.63
C GLY A 159 3.52 -7.45 -6.33
N ILE A 160 2.19 -7.40 -6.39
CA ILE A 160 1.34 -8.45 -6.96
C ILE A 160 0.49 -7.81 -8.05
N SER A 161 0.93 -8.01 -9.27
CA SER A 161 0.63 -7.12 -10.36
C SER A 161 -0.41 -7.65 -11.34
N THR A 162 -1.21 -8.63 -10.94
CA THR A 162 -2.12 -9.29 -11.89
C THR A 162 -3.53 -9.52 -11.39
N THR A 163 -3.84 -9.30 -10.11
CA THR A 163 -5.23 -9.28 -9.63
C THR A 163 -5.30 -8.71 -8.22
N PHE A 164 -5.81 -7.48 -8.08
CA PHE A 164 -6.16 -6.96 -6.77
C PHE A 164 -7.46 -7.62 -6.27
N SER A 165 -7.35 -8.60 -5.38
CA SER A 165 -8.53 -9.17 -4.71
C SER A 165 -9.00 -8.24 -3.60
N SER A 166 -10.13 -7.57 -3.82
CA SER A 166 -10.72 -6.69 -2.80
C SER A 166 -11.43 -7.51 -1.71
N SER A 167 -10.70 -7.79 -0.63
CA SER A 167 -11.30 -8.28 0.62
C SER A 167 -12.21 -7.21 1.26
N ALA A 168 -13.16 -7.61 2.10
CA ALA A 168 -14.04 -6.67 2.82
C ALA A 168 -13.23 -5.64 3.63
N ILE A 169 -12.13 -6.08 4.25
CA ILE A 169 -11.23 -5.24 5.04
C ILE A 169 -10.46 -4.26 4.15
N SER A 170 -10.00 -4.70 2.97
CA SER A 170 -9.33 -3.80 2.03
C SER A 170 -10.30 -2.76 1.44
N ARG A 171 -11.57 -3.09 1.24
CA ARG A 171 -12.61 -2.12 0.79
C ARG A 171 -12.92 -1.05 1.84
N LEU A 172 -12.78 -1.37 3.13
CA LEU A 172 -13.00 -0.42 4.22
C LEU A 172 -11.78 0.51 4.40
N LEU A 173 -10.58 -0.05 4.37
CA LEU A 173 -9.33 0.70 4.54
C LEU A 173 -9.01 1.59 3.32
N ILE A 174 -9.18 1.03 2.12
CA ILE A 174 -8.93 1.70 0.85
C ILE A 174 -10.22 2.36 0.37
N SER A 175 -10.18 3.66 0.08
CA SER A 175 -11.34 4.33 -0.49
C SER A 175 -11.74 3.76 -1.86
N LYS A 176 -13.05 3.76 -2.19
CA LYS A 176 -13.56 3.36 -3.52
C LYS A 176 -12.82 4.05 -4.67
N LYS A 177 -12.37 5.30 -4.48
CA LYS A 177 -11.57 6.04 -5.47
C LYS A 177 -10.26 5.36 -5.80
N ILE A 178 -9.52 4.87 -4.79
CA ILE A 178 -8.25 4.17 -4.99
C ILE A 178 -8.50 2.83 -5.71
N ILE A 179 -9.52 2.08 -5.28
CA ILE A 179 -9.90 0.80 -5.92
C ILE A 179 -10.23 1.01 -7.40
N ASN A 180 -11.04 2.01 -7.72
CA ASN A 180 -11.39 2.31 -9.10
C ASN A 180 -10.16 2.69 -9.95
N GLN A 181 -9.19 3.40 -9.37
CA GLN A 181 -7.95 3.73 -10.09
C GLN A 181 -7.07 2.49 -10.29
N ILE A 182 -7.01 1.57 -9.32
CA ILE A 182 -6.32 0.30 -9.48
C ILE A 182 -6.95 -0.50 -10.62
N PHE A 183 -8.28 -0.62 -10.65
CA PHE A 183 -8.97 -1.33 -11.74
C PHE A 183 -8.79 -0.64 -13.10
N ARG A 184 -8.69 0.69 -13.17
CA ARG A 184 -8.35 1.39 -14.42
C ARG A 184 -6.94 1.09 -14.88
N VAL A 185 -5.96 1.08 -13.98
CA VAL A 185 -4.59 0.68 -14.33
C VAL A 185 -4.58 -0.77 -14.83
N GLU A 186 -5.27 -1.67 -14.13
CA GLU A 186 -5.37 -3.07 -14.53
C GLU A 186 -6.00 -3.19 -15.92
N ALA A 187 -7.10 -2.49 -16.19
CA ALA A 187 -7.75 -2.49 -17.50
C ALA A 187 -6.80 -2.03 -18.62
N LEU A 188 -6.06 -0.94 -18.40
CA LEU A 188 -5.04 -0.46 -19.34
C LEU A 188 -3.93 -1.47 -19.59
N ILE A 189 -3.45 -2.17 -18.54
CA ILE A 189 -2.41 -3.19 -18.68
C ILE A 189 -2.91 -4.35 -19.55
N TYR A 190 -4.17 -4.78 -19.40
CA TYR A 190 -4.76 -5.87 -20.18
C TYR A 190 -5.33 -5.45 -21.54
N ALA A 191 -5.44 -4.15 -21.82
CA ALA A 191 -6.06 -3.63 -23.04
C ALA A 191 -5.42 -4.13 -24.35
N PRO A 192 -4.09 -4.28 -24.47
CA PRO A 192 -3.47 -4.86 -25.67
C PRO A 192 -3.97 -6.27 -26.02
N LEU A 193 -4.41 -7.04 -25.01
CA LEU A 193 -4.95 -8.39 -25.16
C LEU A 193 -6.44 -8.42 -25.52
N ASP A 194 -7.13 -7.28 -25.58
CA ASP A 194 -8.57 -7.17 -25.83
C ASP A 194 -9.43 -7.97 -24.81
N LYS A 195 -8.97 -8.03 -23.55
CA LYS A 195 -9.66 -8.76 -22.48
C LYS A 195 -10.59 -7.87 -21.66
N ASN A 196 -11.78 -8.37 -21.38
CA ASN A 196 -12.72 -7.74 -20.47
C ASN A 196 -12.52 -8.26 -19.05
N ILE A 197 -11.64 -7.61 -18.29
CA ILE A 197 -11.34 -7.99 -16.91
C ILE A 197 -12.18 -7.21 -15.88
N ASN A 198 -12.62 -6.00 -16.22
CA ASN A 198 -13.43 -5.16 -15.34
C ASN A 198 -14.26 -4.14 -16.14
N GLN A 199 -15.02 -3.30 -15.42
CA GLN A 199 -15.94 -2.31 -16.00
C GLN A 199 -15.28 -1.22 -16.86
N PHE A 200 -13.95 -1.04 -16.79
CA PHE A 200 -13.20 -0.07 -17.59
C PHE A 200 -12.54 -0.70 -18.83
N SER A 201 -12.50 -2.03 -18.90
CA SER A 201 -11.82 -2.74 -20.00
C SER A 201 -12.40 -2.39 -21.37
N ALA A 202 -13.72 -2.27 -21.51
CA ALA A 202 -14.33 -2.00 -22.81
C ALA A 202 -13.81 -0.69 -23.44
N SER A 203 -13.74 0.39 -22.66
CA SER A 203 -13.23 1.68 -23.15
C SER A 203 -11.73 1.66 -23.43
N ASP A 204 -10.95 0.99 -22.57
CA ASP A 204 -9.50 0.93 -22.73
C ASP A 204 -9.09 0.02 -23.90
N ASN A 205 -9.84 -1.05 -24.16
CA ASN A 205 -9.66 -1.92 -25.33
C ASN A 205 -9.98 -1.16 -26.63
N GLU A 206 -11.07 -0.40 -26.64
CA GLU A 206 -11.45 0.43 -27.79
C GLU A 206 -10.39 1.50 -28.07
N PHE A 207 -9.85 2.15 -27.03
CA PHE A 207 -8.76 3.10 -27.16
C PHE A 207 -7.52 2.46 -27.82
N VAL A 208 -7.10 1.28 -27.38
CA VAL A 208 -5.96 0.57 -28.02
C VAL A 208 -6.26 0.20 -29.48
N LYS A 209 -7.50 -0.16 -29.81
CA LYS A 209 -7.91 -0.42 -31.20
C LYS A 209 -7.81 0.84 -32.06
N GLN A 210 -8.22 2.00 -31.55
CA GLN A 210 -8.08 3.29 -32.22
C GLN A 210 -6.60 3.68 -32.42
N LEU A 211 -5.76 3.49 -31.41
CA LEU A 211 -4.32 3.72 -31.55
C LEU A 211 -3.70 2.88 -32.68
N ARG A 212 -4.15 1.62 -32.82
CA ARG A 212 -3.73 0.73 -33.90
C ARG A 212 -4.23 1.20 -35.26
N SER A 213 -5.49 1.64 -35.38
CA SER A 213 -6.04 2.14 -36.65
C SER A 213 -5.33 3.40 -37.13
N ASP A 214 -4.90 4.23 -36.19
CA ASP A 214 -4.27 5.52 -36.46
C ASP A 214 -2.75 5.41 -36.67
N ASN A 215 -2.20 4.19 -36.71
CA ASN A 215 -0.76 3.90 -36.80
C ASN A 215 0.08 4.62 -35.71
N MET A 216 -0.51 4.85 -34.54
CA MET A 216 0.20 5.43 -33.40
C MET A 216 1.03 4.39 -32.66
N ASN A 217 2.06 4.84 -31.94
CA ASN A 217 2.88 3.96 -31.12
C ASN A 217 2.11 3.57 -29.84
N VAL A 218 1.42 2.42 -29.90
CA VAL A 218 0.61 1.87 -28.80
C VAL A 218 1.38 1.80 -27.49
N THR A 219 2.63 1.34 -27.52
CA THR A 219 3.46 1.24 -26.31
C THR A 219 3.68 2.60 -25.66
N LYS A 220 4.03 3.61 -26.45
CA LYS A 220 4.33 4.95 -25.94
C LYS A 220 3.09 5.61 -25.34
N GLU A 221 1.97 5.57 -26.05
CA GLU A 221 0.72 6.18 -25.59
C GLU A 221 0.16 5.47 -24.35
N LEU A 222 0.22 4.13 -24.34
CA LEU A 222 -0.21 3.35 -23.19
C LEU A 222 0.68 3.62 -21.97
N GLN A 223 1.99 3.77 -22.17
CA GLN A 223 2.92 4.15 -21.09
C GLN A 223 2.55 5.51 -20.49
N ILE A 224 2.30 6.52 -21.31
CA ILE A 224 1.91 7.86 -20.86
C ILE A 224 0.63 7.80 -20.02
N LEU A 225 -0.36 7.02 -20.46
CA LEU A 225 -1.60 6.83 -19.71
C LEU A 225 -1.39 6.09 -18.39
N ILE A 226 -0.62 5.00 -18.41
CA ILE A 226 -0.30 4.22 -17.21
C ILE A 226 0.43 5.12 -16.18
N ASP A 227 1.43 5.89 -16.61
CA ASP A 227 2.18 6.81 -15.75
C ASP A 227 1.26 7.90 -15.15
N SER A 228 0.36 8.45 -15.96
CA SER A 228 -0.64 9.41 -15.49
C SER A 228 -1.57 8.80 -14.44
N ARG A 229 -2.04 7.56 -14.66
CA ARG A 229 -2.88 6.84 -13.69
C ARG A 229 -2.12 6.50 -12.41
N TYR A 230 -0.85 6.08 -12.50
CA TYR A 230 -0.01 5.83 -11.33
C TYR A 230 0.25 7.11 -10.52
N SER A 231 0.49 8.24 -11.18
CA SER A 231 0.63 9.55 -10.52
C SER A 231 -0.64 9.94 -9.77
N LEU A 232 -1.81 9.79 -10.41
CA LEU A 232 -3.09 10.07 -9.77
C LEU A 232 -3.37 9.11 -8.61
N LEU A 233 -3.10 7.82 -8.78
CA LEU A 233 -3.22 6.80 -7.73
C LEU A 233 -2.37 7.18 -6.51
N THR A 234 -1.12 7.59 -6.75
CA THR A 234 -0.18 8.06 -5.75
C THR A 234 -0.72 9.27 -4.98
N ILE A 235 -1.26 10.27 -5.67
CA ILE A 235 -1.85 11.47 -5.05
C ILE A 235 -3.00 11.08 -4.11
N ILE A 236 -3.91 10.22 -4.57
CA ILE A 236 -5.07 9.80 -3.76
C ILE A 236 -4.64 8.97 -2.54
N ILE A 237 -3.68 8.05 -2.72
CA ILE A 237 -3.12 7.25 -1.62
C ILE A 237 -2.46 8.16 -0.58
N ASN A 238 -1.62 9.10 -1.02
CA ASN A 238 -0.96 10.05 -0.12
C ASN A 238 -1.96 10.95 0.61
N ALA A 239 -3.01 11.43 -0.06
CA ALA A 239 -4.07 12.21 0.57
C ALA A 239 -4.81 11.38 1.65
N ARG A 240 -5.10 10.10 1.39
CA ARG A 240 -5.72 9.22 2.37
C ARG A 240 -4.79 8.93 3.55
N LEU A 241 -3.52 8.63 3.29
CA LEU A 241 -2.53 8.36 4.32
C LEU A 241 -2.30 9.57 5.22
N LYS A 242 -2.21 10.78 4.65
CA LYS A 242 -2.13 12.03 5.42
C LYS A 242 -3.30 12.20 6.37
N LYS A 243 -4.54 11.92 5.94
CA LYS A 243 -5.73 12.00 6.80
C LYS A 243 -5.66 11.02 7.97
N ILE A 244 -5.23 9.78 7.73
CA ILE A 244 -5.09 8.77 8.78
C ILE A 244 -3.98 9.17 9.77
N LEU A 245 -2.83 9.66 9.28
CA LEU A 245 -1.73 10.14 10.12
C LEU A 245 -2.11 11.38 10.94
N PHE A 246 -2.90 12.29 10.35
CA PHE A 246 -3.43 13.44 11.06
C PHE A 246 -4.34 13.01 12.22
N PHE A 247 -5.24 12.05 11.98
CA PHE A 247 -6.07 11.49 13.03
C PHE A 247 -5.25 10.84 14.15
N LEU A 248 -4.23 10.03 13.79
CA LEU A 248 -3.29 9.48 14.77
C LEU A 248 -2.60 10.58 15.59
N THR A 249 -2.18 11.66 14.94
CA THR A 249 -1.51 12.78 15.60
C THR A 249 -2.43 13.43 16.64
N LEU A 250 -3.69 13.70 16.31
CA LEU A 250 -4.66 14.26 17.25
C LEU A 250 -4.85 13.37 18.49
N ILE A 251 -4.91 12.05 18.27
CA ILE A 251 -5.05 11.08 19.36
C ILE A 251 -3.81 11.08 20.25
N VAL A 252 -2.62 11.04 19.65
CA VAL A 252 -1.35 11.04 20.38
C VAL A 252 -1.21 12.30 21.22
N VAL A 253 -1.46 13.47 20.63
CA VAL A 253 -1.40 14.76 21.32
C VAL A 253 -2.45 14.82 22.44
N GLY A 254 -3.69 14.40 22.19
CA GLY A 254 -4.75 14.40 23.19
C GLY A 254 -4.44 13.49 24.39
N ALA A 255 -3.87 12.32 24.14
CA ALA A 255 -3.47 11.41 25.21
C ALA A 255 -2.26 11.92 26.01
N ILE A 256 -1.26 12.51 25.34
CA ILE A 256 -0.13 13.14 26.02
C ILE A 256 -0.62 14.31 26.89
N PHE A 257 -1.50 15.15 26.36
CA PHE A 257 -2.10 16.24 27.11
C PHE A 257 -2.82 15.73 28.36
N ASN A 258 -3.67 14.72 28.22
CA ASN A 258 -4.41 14.14 29.34
C ASN A 258 -3.47 13.48 30.37
N PHE A 259 -2.39 12.85 29.91
CA PHE A 259 -1.36 12.28 30.77
C PHE A 259 -0.65 13.35 31.58
N ILE A 260 -0.21 14.45 30.94
CA ILE A 260 0.44 15.58 31.63
C ILE A 260 -0.53 16.22 32.62
N TYR A 261 -1.78 16.46 32.23
CA TYR A 261 -2.79 17.02 33.13
C TYR A 261 -2.98 16.15 34.38
N SER A 262 -3.12 14.84 34.19
CA SER A 262 -3.30 13.87 35.28
C SER A 262 -2.09 13.73 36.20
N LEU A 263 -0.87 13.93 35.68
CA LEU A 263 0.37 13.96 36.47
C LEU A 263 0.37 15.12 37.48
N TYR A 264 -0.14 16.29 37.09
CA TYR A 264 -0.12 17.49 37.93
C TYR A 264 -1.25 17.49 38.98
N THR A 265 -2.39 16.88 38.68
CA THR A 265 -3.55 16.85 39.59
C THR A 265 -3.21 16.42 41.04
N PRO A 266 -2.54 15.28 41.30
CA PRO A 266 -2.26 14.86 42.67
C PRO A 266 -1.28 15.80 43.39
N ILE A 267 -0.32 16.41 42.68
CA ILE A 267 0.62 17.38 43.25
C ILE A 267 -0.14 18.62 43.76
N PHE A 268 -1.04 19.18 42.93
CA PHE A 268 -1.86 20.32 43.35
C PHE A 268 -2.86 19.94 44.45
N SER A 269 -3.43 18.73 44.41
CA SER A 269 -4.39 18.28 45.42
C SER A 269 -3.74 18.13 46.80
N ILE A 270 -2.50 17.63 46.89
CA ILE A 270 -1.75 17.60 48.16
C ILE A 270 -1.42 19.02 48.63
N GLY A 271 -1.01 19.90 47.73
CA GLY A 271 -0.72 21.30 48.06
C GLY A 271 -1.93 22.10 48.55
N THR A 272 -3.17 21.63 48.33
CA THR A 272 -4.40 22.21 48.89
C THR A 272 -4.85 21.57 50.20
N ILE A 273 -4.31 20.39 50.55
CA ILE A 273 -4.64 19.66 51.79
C ILE A 273 -3.69 20.08 52.94
N ILE A 274 -2.45 20.44 52.61
CA ILE A 274 -1.45 21.04 53.54
C ILE A 274 -1.75 22.53 53.70
#